data_AF-A0A183J065-F1
#
_entry.id   AF-A0A183J065-F1
#
_cell.length_a   1.000
_cell.length_b   1.000
_cell.length_c   1.000
_cell.angle_alpha   90.00
_cell.angle_beta   90.00
_cell.angle_gamma   90.00
#
_symmetry.space_group_name_H-M   'P 1'
#
loop_
_entity.id
_entity.type
_entity.pdbx_description
1 polymer ?
#
loop_
_entity_poly.entity_id
_entity_poly.type
_entity_poly.pdbx_seq_one_letter_code
_entity_poly.pdbx_strand_id
1 'polypeptide(L)'
;MVLRFDSFSYCAKFLNSLELLLYRNKKTVNLSHTDTARLLSTAETIEIRKQKLEQFFREAYAKAFGMPDTYSDSDEMKKCSSEAVLRTTLTRAEFANALGMDEEDLLIQRLFSCVARSNPEKICFQDFLNTVIKFAKGSVKEKLEIFFAMCDRSSSGQVDREEFCSFMRSIVTSADFNVMSEHRDLRRVMGLGISFSRGSAAGISLCMGVILLTVCRNVITKIRETPIGQYIPFDSAITFHKIVGITAGIFSAIHSAGHCINFYHISTQDIECLQCLFQEAFFSANLYFSSDVKPSVSYWLYGTVTGVTGILLVAVMAILYVFSVPSVLNNAYHAFRVTHTLNIAVYALTIIHGLPKLVSPPSFGFYILAPVIILFMDRLMGMRHDYKNLEILSAKTLSSNVTYIKLKRPKNFNFRSGQWVRLRCPAFNHKMNEWHAFSLASTPRDRVLKIFVKALGPWTWKLRNGIQQAQKFGLPYPTVFCFCLMIVSLQFMRQKH
;
A
#
# COMPACT_ATOMS: atom_id res chain seq x y z
N MET A 1 -25.04 39.83 -1.85
CA MET A 1 -24.89 39.67 -0.39
C MET A 1 -26.28 39.74 0.22
N VAL A 2 -26.69 38.70 0.95
CA VAL A 2 -27.99 38.67 1.65
C VAL A 2 -27.71 38.89 3.13
N LEU A 3 -28.35 39.89 3.72
CA LEU A 3 -28.20 40.21 5.14
C LEU A 3 -29.56 40.00 5.82
N ARG A 4 -29.56 39.24 6.93
CA ARG A 4 -30.74 39.03 7.77
C ARG A 4 -30.65 39.96 8.99
N PHE A 5 -31.74 40.66 9.28
CA PHE A 5 -31.85 41.54 10.44
C PHE A 5 -32.92 41.01 11.40
N ASP A 6 -32.71 41.22 12.70
CA ASP A 6 -33.65 40.76 13.74
C ASP A 6 -34.95 41.55 13.79
N SER A 7 -34.96 42.78 13.25
CA SER A 7 -36.17 43.59 13.15
C SER A 7 -36.12 44.57 11.96
N PHE A 8 -37.30 45.02 11.53
CA PHE A 8 -37.43 46.03 10.48
C PHE A 8 -36.75 47.36 10.86
N SER A 9 -36.73 47.71 12.15
CA SER A 9 -36.07 48.91 12.66
C SER A 9 -34.55 48.88 12.43
N TYR A 10 -33.90 47.74 12.66
CA TYR A 10 -32.47 47.58 12.39
C TYR A 10 -32.16 47.61 10.89
N CYS A 11 -32.99 46.99 10.06
CA CYS A 11 -32.87 47.06 8.60
C CYS A 11 -32.97 48.50 8.10
N ALA A 12 -33.95 49.28 8.56
CA ALA A 12 -34.11 50.68 8.18
C ALA A 12 -32.91 51.55 8.61
N LYS A 13 -32.38 51.35 9.83
CA LYS A 13 -31.17 52.04 10.30
C LYS A 13 -29.93 51.70 9.46
N PHE A 14 -29.79 50.43 9.06
CA PHE A 14 -28.71 49.99 8.18
C PHE A 14 -28.83 50.61 6.79
N LEU A 15 -30.03 50.61 6.20
CA LEU A 15 -30.26 51.21 4.89
C LEU A 15 -29.97 52.72 4.89
N ASN A 16 -30.41 53.46 5.91
CA ASN A 16 -30.09 54.88 6.04
C ASN A 16 -28.58 55.13 6.15
N SER A 17 -27.87 54.28 6.89
CA SER A 17 -26.41 54.39 7.04
C SER A 17 -25.68 54.05 5.73
N LEU A 18 -26.16 53.04 5.00
CA LEU A 18 -25.63 52.64 3.70
C LEU A 18 -25.87 53.71 2.63
N GLU A 19 -27.05 54.33 2.62
CA GLU A 19 -27.40 55.40 1.70
C GLU A 19 -26.52 56.64 1.93
N LEU A 20 -26.29 57.03 3.19
CA LEU A 20 -25.34 58.09 3.55
C LEU A 20 -23.90 57.79 3.07
N LEU A 21 -23.46 56.54 3.20
CA LEU A 21 -22.12 56.11 2.78
C LEU A 21 -21.98 56.11 1.25
N LEU A 22 -23.01 55.68 0.53
CA LEU A 22 -23.01 55.64 -0.93
C LEU A 22 -23.15 57.04 -1.53
N TYR A 23 -23.96 57.91 -0.91
CA TYR A 23 -24.07 59.32 -1.28
C TYR A 23 -22.71 60.04 -1.16
N ARG A 24 -21.97 59.81 -0.07
CA ARG A 24 -20.59 60.31 0.08
C ARG A 24 -19.63 59.86 -1.02
N ASN A 25 -19.88 58.69 -1.63
CA ASN A 25 -19.09 58.14 -2.72
C ASN A 25 -19.69 58.42 -4.12
N LYS A 26 -20.64 59.36 -4.23
CA LYS A 26 -21.33 59.73 -5.48
C LYS A 26 -22.06 58.56 -6.16
N LYS A 27 -22.60 57.61 -5.37
CA LYS A 27 -23.41 56.49 -5.87
C LYS A 27 -24.84 56.62 -5.39
N THR A 28 -25.80 56.25 -6.24
CA THR A 28 -27.24 56.26 -5.95
C THR A 28 -27.71 54.88 -5.50
N VAL A 29 -28.68 54.83 -4.59
CA VAL A 29 -29.29 53.60 -4.11
C VAL A 29 -30.70 53.49 -4.69
N ASN A 30 -30.99 52.38 -5.37
CA ASN A 30 -32.34 52.05 -5.81
C ASN A 30 -32.91 50.99 -4.87
N LEU A 31 -33.95 51.34 -4.13
CA LEU A 31 -34.63 50.42 -3.21
C LEU A 31 -35.85 49.82 -3.90
N SER A 32 -35.92 48.49 -3.95
CA SER A 32 -37.11 47.76 -4.40
C SER A 32 -37.63 46.88 -3.25
N HIS A 33 -38.90 47.04 -2.91
CA HIS A 33 -39.55 46.21 -1.92
C HIS A 33 -40.14 44.97 -2.59
N THR A 34 -39.80 43.80 -2.08
CA THR A 34 -40.25 42.50 -2.59
C THR A 34 -40.50 41.55 -1.42
N ASP A 35 -41.33 40.52 -1.67
CA ASP A 35 -41.51 39.40 -0.76
C ASP A 35 -40.17 38.68 -0.49
N THR A 36 -40.02 38.14 0.73
CA THR A 36 -38.81 37.44 1.18
C THR A 36 -38.53 36.19 0.35
N ALA A 37 -39.55 35.40 0.00
CA ALA A 37 -39.40 34.21 -0.83
C ALA A 37 -38.88 34.57 -2.23
N ARG A 38 -39.36 35.67 -2.81
CA ARG A 38 -38.95 36.16 -4.12
C ARG A 38 -37.56 36.80 -4.11
N LEU A 39 -37.18 37.43 -3.00
CA LEU A 39 -35.82 37.95 -2.76
C LEU A 39 -34.81 36.80 -2.64
N LEU A 40 -35.16 35.73 -1.93
CA LEU A 40 -34.30 34.55 -1.80
C LEU A 40 -34.19 33.77 -3.11
N SER A 41 -35.28 33.67 -3.91
CA SER A 41 -35.22 33.00 -5.21
C SER A 41 -34.42 33.76 -6.27
N THR A 42 -34.23 35.08 -6.09
CA THR A 42 -33.43 35.91 -7.00
C THR A 42 -32.00 36.11 -6.52
N ALA A 43 -31.71 35.78 -5.25
CA ALA A 43 -30.37 35.89 -4.69
C ALA A 43 -29.44 34.81 -5.26
N GLU A 44 -28.37 35.24 -5.91
CA GLU A 44 -27.30 34.34 -6.34
C GLU A 44 -26.41 33.99 -5.14
N THR A 45 -26.51 32.74 -4.66
CA THR A 45 -25.63 32.22 -3.61
C THR A 45 -24.31 31.71 -4.19
N ILE A 46 -23.33 31.48 -3.32
CA ILE A 46 -22.03 30.91 -3.70
C ILE A 46 -22.24 29.51 -4.32
N GLU A 47 -23.13 28.70 -3.75
CA GLU A 47 -23.45 27.36 -4.21
C GLU A 47 -24.12 27.38 -5.59
N ILE A 48 -25.09 28.27 -5.80
CA ILE A 48 -25.77 28.43 -7.09
C ILE A 48 -24.77 28.91 -8.15
N ARG A 49 -23.91 29.87 -7.81
CA ARG A 49 -22.86 30.36 -8.71
C ARG A 49 -21.85 29.25 -9.05
N LYS A 50 -21.45 28.45 -8.06
CA LYS A 50 -20.54 27.32 -8.27
C LYS A 50 -21.15 26.25 -9.18
N GLN A 51 -22.42 25.87 -8.97
CA GLN A 51 -23.12 24.91 -9.81
C GLN A 51 -23.26 25.40 -11.26
N LYS A 52 -23.58 26.69 -11.45
CA LYS A 52 -23.60 27.31 -12.79
C LYS A 52 -22.23 27.24 -13.46
N LEU A 53 -21.16 27.57 -12.73
CA LEU A 53 -19.78 27.50 -13.23
C LEU A 53 -19.40 26.07 -13.60
N GLU A 54 -19.69 25.07 -12.76
CA GLU A 54 -19.38 23.66 -13.00
C GLU A 54 -20.11 23.07 -14.23
N GLN A 55 -21.42 23.32 -14.33
CA GLN A 55 -22.21 22.92 -15.49
C GLN A 55 -21.66 23.56 -16.76
N PHE A 56 -21.25 24.82 -16.68
CA PHE A 56 -20.76 25.55 -17.83
C PHE A 56 -19.33 25.18 -18.23
N PHE A 57 -18.41 24.95 -17.29
CA PHE A 57 -17.10 24.38 -17.60
C PHE A 57 -17.26 23.06 -18.35
N ARG A 58 -18.18 22.19 -17.89
CA ARG A 58 -18.48 20.92 -18.56
C ARG A 58 -18.91 21.11 -20.01
N GLU A 59 -19.83 22.04 -20.29
CA GLU A 59 -20.27 22.36 -21.65
C GLU A 59 -19.15 22.97 -22.51
N ALA A 60 -18.37 23.89 -21.94
CA ALA A 60 -17.24 24.53 -22.63
C ALA A 60 -16.13 23.53 -22.98
N TYR A 61 -15.79 22.61 -22.08
CA TYR A 61 -14.87 21.50 -22.32
C TYR A 61 -15.42 20.53 -23.38
N ALA A 62 -16.71 20.15 -23.30
CA ALA A 62 -17.33 19.29 -24.30
C ALA A 62 -17.23 19.88 -25.73
N LYS A 63 -17.51 21.19 -25.87
CA LYS A 63 -17.43 21.90 -27.14
C LYS A 63 -15.99 22.13 -27.62
N ALA A 64 -15.07 22.46 -26.71
CA ALA A 64 -13.66 22.68 -27.03
C ALA A 64 -12.95 21.39 -27.47
N PHE A 65 -13.34 20.23 -26.93
CA PHE A 65 -12.66 18.96 -27.17
C PHE A 65 -13.47 17.96 -28.03
N GLY A 66 -14.71 18.30 -28.42
CA GLY A 66 -15.53 17.50 -29.34
C GLY A 66 -16.04 16.20 -28.71
N MET A 67 -16.43 16.22 -27.44
CA MET A 67 -17.04 15.05 -26.79
C MET A 67 -18.52 14.93 -27.17
N PRO A 68 -19.07 13.71 -27.36
CA PRO A 68 -20.49 13.52 -27.64
C PRO A 68 -21.35 13.84 -26.41
N ASP A 69 -22.38 14.66 -26.61
CA ASP A 69 -23.37 15.00 -25.58
C ASP A 69 -24.02 13.73 -25.01
N THR A 70 -23.66 13.37 -23.79
CA THR A 70 -24.33 12.32 -23.02
C THR A 70 -24.94 12.98 -21.80
N TYR A 71 -26.14 13.53 -21.96
CA TYR A 71 -27.26 13.70 -21.01
C TYR A 71 -28.24 14.74 -21.58
N SER A 72 -29.53 14.40 -21.57
CA SER A 72 -30.59 14.97 -22.40
C SER A 72 -31.29 16.22 -21.83
N ASP A 73 -32.02 16.85 -22.76
CA ASP A 73 -33.31 17.55 -22.63
C ASP A 73 -33.41 19.07 -22.43
N SER A 74 -34.32 19.61 -23.26
CA SER A 74 -34.90 20.97 -23.36
C SER A 74 -34.15 22.02 -24.19
N ASP A 75 -34.50 22.07 -25.48
CA ASP A 75 -34.01 23.04 -26.47
C ASP A 75 -34.50 24.49 -26.28
N GLU A 76 -35.39 24.76 -25.31
CA GLU A 76 -35.85 26.14 -25.06
C GLU A 76 -34.96 26.93 -24.07
N MET A 77 -34.08 26.28 -23.30
CA MET A 77 -33.17 26.97 -22.36
C MET A 77 -31.78 27.26 -22.95
N LYS A 78 -31.45 26.68 -24.12
CA LYS A 78 -30.14 26.81 -24.78
C LYS A 78 -29.82 28.23 -25.30
N LYS A 79 -30.83 29.02 -25.66
CA LYS A 79 -30.60 30.31 -26.35
C LYS A 79 -30.40 31.50 -25.40
N CYS A 80 -31.02 31.46 -24.21
CA CYS A 80 -30.90 32.52 -23.19
C CYS A 80 -29.71 32.30 -22.25
N SER A 81 -29.34 31.03 -21.97
CA SER A 81 -28.19 30.69 -21.12
C SER A 81 -26.85 31.03 -21.79
N SER A 82 -26.69 30.74 -23.08
CA SER A 82 -25.40 30.89 -23.79
C SER A 82 -24.82 32.31 -23.76
N GLU A 83 -25.59 33.36 -24.10
CA GLU A 83 -25.05 34.73 -24.14
C GLU A 83 -24.81 35.35 -22.76
N ALA A 84 -25.72 35.12 -21.81
CA ALA A 84 -25.57 35.62 -20.44
C ALA A 84 -24.34 34.98 -19.76
N VAL A 85 -24.10 33.70 -20.03
CA VAL A 85 -23.01 32.95 -19.42
C VAL A 85 -21.65 33.32 -20.05
N LEU A 86 -21.59 33.62 -21.35
CA LEU A 86 -20.36 34.14 -22.01
C LEU A 86 -19.94 35.53 -21.51
N ARG A 87 -20.88 36.31 -20.96
CA ARG A 87 -20.61 37.61 -20.31
C ARG A 87 -20.26 37.49 -18.83
N THR A 88 -20.18 36.27 -18.29
CA THR A 88 -19.80 36.05 -16.90
C THR A 88 -18.34 36.44 -16.70
N THR A 89 -18.08 37.20 -15.65
CA THR A 89 -16.73 37.52 -15.21
C THR A 89 -16.28 36.57 -14.12
N LEU A 90 -15.02 36.14 -14.22
CA LEU A 90 -14.34 35.29 -13.25
C LEU A 90 -13.35 36.12 -12.45
N THR A 91 -13.34 35.91 -11.14
CA THR A 91 -12.28 36.39 -10.25
C THR A 91 -11.03 35.50 -10.35
N ARG A 92 -9.90 35.97 -9.83
CA ARG A 92 -8.65 35.19 -9.80
C ARG A 92 -8.80 33.90 -8.99
N ALA A 93 -9.44 33.96 -7.83
CA ALA A 93 -9.78 32.79 -7.02
C ALA A 93 -10.61 31.75 -7.80
N GLU A 94 -11.65 32.19 -8.53
CA GLU A 94 -12.50 31.30 -9.32
C GLU A 94 -11.74 30.69 -10.50
N PHE A 95 -10.86 31.47 -11.13
CA PHE A 95 -9.98 31.02 -12.20
C PHE A 95 -8.94 30.00 -11.71
N ALA A 96 -8.32 30.24 -10.56
CA ALA A 96 -7.37 29.33 -9.92
C ALA A 96 -8.04 28.00 -9.57
N ASN A 97 -9.21 28.06 -8.93
CA ASN A 97 -10.00 26.90 -8.57
C ASN A 97 -10.47 26.10 -9.81
N ALA A 98 -10.80 26.77 -10.93
CA ALA A 98 -11.15 26.11 -12.18
C ALA A 98 -9.98 25.32 -12.80
N LEU A 99 -8.74 25.75 -12.55
CA LEU A 99 -7.52 25.07 -12.98
C LEU A 99 -6.96 24.10 -11.92
N GLY A 100 -7.59 24.02 -10.73
CA GLY A 100 -7.15 23.18 -9.62
C GLY A 100 -5.84 23.65 -8.99
N MET A 101 -5.57 24.95 -9.03
CA MET A 101 -4.32 25.55 -8.54
C MET A 101 -4.60 26.59 -7.45
N ASP A 102 -3.57 26.92 -6.66
CA ASP A 102 -3.65 27.96 -5.64
C ASP A 102 -3.76 29.37 -6.28
N GLU A 103 -4.54 30.27 -5.69
CA GLU A 103 -4.69 31.65 -6.17
C GLU A 103 -3.38 32.44 -6.10
N GLU A 104 -2.51 32.10 -5.14
CA GLU A 104 -1.21 32.74 -4.94
C GLU A 104 -0.10 32.15 -5.83
N ASP A 105 -0.40 31.11 -6.60
CA ASP A 105 0.58 30.52 -7.52
C ASP A 105 1.02 31.51 -8.60
N LEU A 106 2.34 31.68 -8.76
CA LEU A 106 2.93 32.61 -9.71
C LEU A 106 2.50 32.32 -11.17
N LEU A 107 2.24 31.06 -11.52
CA LEU A 107 1.68 30.68 -12.83
C LEU A 107 0.26 31.20 -13.00
N ILE A 108 -0.59 31.05 -11.98
CA ILE A 108 -1.97 31.56 -11.98
C ILE A 108 -1.99 33.07 -12.05
N GLN A 109 -1.15 33.75 -11.27
CA GLN A 109 -1.05 35.22 -11.28
C GLN A 109 -0.64 35.75 -12.66
N ARG A 110 0.36 35.12 -13.30
CA ARG A 110 0.87 35.53 -14.61
C ARG A 110 -0.11 35.21 -15.73
N LEU A 111 -0.71 34.02 -15.71
CA LEU A 111 -1.71 33.63 -16.68
C LEU A 111 -2.95 34.51 -16.58
N PHE A 112 -3.44 34.77 -15.36
CA PHE A 112 -4.55 35.68 -15.13
C PHE A 112 -4.24 37.09 -15.65
N SER A 113 -3.05 37.63 -15.36
CA SER A 113 -2.63 38.95 -15.85
C SER A 113 -2.52 39.04 -17.37
N CYS A 114 -2.08 37.95 -18.03
CA CYS A 114 -2.00 37.87 -19.48
C CYS A 114 -3.37 37.88 -20.16
N VAL A 115 -4.37 37.24 -19.53
CA VAL A 115 -5.75 37.16 -20.03
C VAL A 115 -6.56 38.41 -19.66
N ALA A 116 -6.32 38.99 -18.49
CA ALA A 116 -7.05 40.12 -17.89
C ALA A 116 -6.67 41.50 -18.45
N ARG A 117 -6.38 41.62 -19.75
CA ARG A 117 -5.89 42.88 -20.37
C ARG A 117 -6.85 44.06 -20.20
N SER A 118 -8.16 43.79 -20.08
CA SER A 118 -9.21 44.82 -19.97
C SER A 118 -9.55 45.23 -18.53
N ASN A 119 -9.34 44.34 -17.54
CA ASN A 119 -9.63 44.61 -16.13
C ASN A 119 -8.76 43.71 -15.23
N PRO A 120 -7.86 44.26 -14.39
CA PRO A 120 -6.89 43.47 -13.62
C PRO A 120 -7.50 42.60 -12.52
N GLU A 121 -8.77 42.82 -12.14
CA GLU A 121 -9.44 42.07 -11.08
C GLU A 121 -10.36 40.97 -11.60
N LYS A 122 -10.73 41.01 -12.90
CA LYS A 122 -11.75 40.14 -13.48
C LYS A 122 -11.45 39.82 -14.94
N ILE A 123 -11.51 38.55 -15.29
CA ILE A 123 -11.47 38.12 -16.70
C ILE A 123 -12.87 37.80 -17.20
N CYS A 124 -13.11 38.07 -18.49
CA CYS A 124 -14.28 37.52 -19.15
C CYS A 124 -14.08 36.03 -19.38
N PHE A 125 -15.13 35.23 -19.21
CA PHE A 125 -15.06 33.80 -19.46
C PHE A 125 -14.62 33.48 -20.90
N GLN A 126 -15.04 34.28 -21.88
CA GLN A 126 -14.63 34.10 -23.28
C GLN A 126 -13.11 34.15 -23.44
N ASP A 127 -12.43 35.05 -22.71
CA ASP A 127 -10.97 35.21 -22.77
C ASP A 127 -10.27 34.02 -22.11
N PHE A 128 -10.83 33.52 -21.01
CA PHE A 128 -10.37 32.27 -20.39
C PHE A 128 -10.46 31.09 -21.36
N LEU A 129 -11.64 30.86 -21.95
CA LEU A 129 -11.88 29.73 -22.83
C LEU A 129 -10.99 29.79 -24.08
N ASN A 130 -10.85 30.97 -24.68
CA ASN A 130 -9.94 31.19 -25.81
C ASN A 130 -8.49 30.83 -25.44
N THR A 131 -8.07 31.14 -24.22
CA THR A 131 -6.73 30.81 -23.73
C THR A 131 -6.56 29.30 -23.54
N VAL A 132 -7.53 28.63 -22.92
CA VAL A 132 -7.52 27.15 -22.75
C VAL A 132 -7.53 26.43 -24.10
N ILE A 133 -8.33 26.90 -25.07
CA ILE A 133 -8.37 26.35 -26.43
C ILE A 133 -7.02 26.51 -27.13
N LYS A 134 -6.37 27.67 -27.03
CA LYS A 134 -5.02 27.89 -27.57
C LYS A 134 -3.99 26.96 -26.94
N PHE A 135 -4.06 26.71 -25.64
CA PHE A 135 -3.19 25.71 -24.98
C PHE A 135 -3.45 24.28 -25.47
N ALA A 136 -4.71 23.91 -25.67
CA ALA A 136 -5.10 22.56 -26.09
C ALA A 136 -4.81 22.27 -27.57
N LYS A 137 -5.27 23.14 -28.46
CA LYS A 137 -5.31 22.92 -29.92
C LYS A 137 -4.40 23.85 -30.72
N GLY A 138 -3.83 24.88 -30.10
CA GLY A 138 -2.95 25.82 -30.79
C GLY A 138 -1.65 25.18 -31.28
N SER A 139 -1.02 25.84 -32.25
CA SER A 139 0.31 25.53 -32.73
C SER A 139 1.36 25.77 -31.63
N VAL A 140 2.55 25.16 -31.78
CA VAL A 140 3.68 25.37 -30.87
C VAL A 140 4.02 26.86 -30.75
N LYS A 141 3.93 27.60 -31.86
CA LYS A 141 4.18 29.05 -31.90
C LYS A 141 3.20 29.83 -31.01
N GLU A 142 1.90 29.58 -31.14
CA GLU A 142 0.88 30.27 -30.34
C GLU A 142 1.01 29.96 -28.84
N LYS A 143 1.43 28.73 -28.50
CA LYS A 143 1.72 28.37 -27.10
C LYS A 143 2.90 29.16 -26.57
N LEU A 144 4.00 29.21 -27.33
CA LEU A 144 5.20 29.97 -26.96
C LEU A 144 4.93 31.46 -26.85
N GLU A 145 4.06 32.03 -27.68
CA GLU A 145 3.63 33.43 -27.58
C GLU A 145 2.89 33.71 -26.26
N ILE A 146 2.05 32.79 -25.80
CA ILE A 146 1.38 32.91 -24.50
C ILE A 146 2.40 32.79 -23.36
N PHE A 147 3.33 31.83 -23.44
CA PHE A 147 4.42 31.70 -22.46
C PHE A 147 5.29 32.95 -22.38
N PHE A 148 5.61 33.53 -23.53
CA PHE A 148 6.37 34.77 -23.62
C PHE A 148 5.59 35.93 -22.99
N ALA A 149 4.29 36.06 -23.29
CA ALA A 149 3.43 37.09 -22.72
C ALA A 149 3.24 36.94 -21.19
N MET A 150 3.32 35.73 -20.65
CA MET A 150 3.34 35.49 -19.20
C MET A 150 4.66 35.89 -18.53
N CYS A 151 5.75 36.00 -19.31
CA CYS A 151 7.06 36.42 -18.82
C CYS A 151 7.31 37.91 -19.01
N ASP A 152 6.81 38.52 -20.08
CA ASP A 152 7.00 39.94 -20.40
C ASP A 152 5.92 40.80 -19.71
N ARG A 153 6.07 41.01 -18.40
CA ARG A 153 5.11 41.81 -17.60
C ARG A 153 5.06 43.27 -18.05
N SER A 154 6.15 43.77 -18.62
CA SER A 154 6.29 45.15 -19.10
C SER A 154 5.71 45.39 -20.50
N SER A 155 5.31 44.33 -21.23
CA SER A 155 4.99 44.39 -22.66
C SER A 155 6.10 45.06 -23.49
N SER A 156 7.35 44.86 -23.08
CA SER A 156 8.53 45.47 -23.69
C SER A 156 9.01 44.72 -24.94
N GLY A 157 8.48 43.52 -25.18
CA GLY A 157 8.98 42.59 -26.19
C GLY A 157 10.28 41.89 -25.79
N GLN A 158 10.71 42.03 -24.54
CA GLN A 158 11.90 41.40 -23.98
C GLN A 158 11.58 40.76 -22.62
N VAL A 159 12.30 39.69 -22.27
CA VAL A 159 12.13 38.99 -21.00
C VAL A 159 13.48 38.93 -20.30
N ASP A 160 13.52 39.38 -19.05
CA ASP A 160 14.73 39.30 -18.24
C ASP A 160 15.05 37.83 -17.87
N ARG A 161 16.35 37.51 -17.83
CA ARG A 161 16.83 36.15 -17.57
C ARG A 161 16.40 35.65 -16.19
N GLU A 162 16.44 36.49 -15.16
CA GLU A 162 16.06 36.12 -13.81
C GLU A 162 14.55 35.89 -13.71
N GLU A 163 13.76 36.74 -14.36
CA GLU A 163 12.30 36.62 -14.41
C GLU A 163 11.86 35.34 -15.13
N PHE A 164 12.52 34.99 -16.24
CA PHE A 164 12.30 33.74 -16.96
C PHE A 164 12.67 32.53 -16.11
N CYS A 165 13.84 32.54 -15.46
CA CYS A 165 14.27 31.44 -14.61
C CYS A 165 13.34 31.24 -13.40
N SER A 166 12.87 32.33 -12.78
CA SER A 166 11.92 32.28 -11.66
C SER A 166 10.58 31.68 -12.10
N PHE A 167 10.09 32.06 -13.28
CA PHE A 167 8.84 31.53 -13.82
C PHE A 167 8.95 30.04 -14.17
N MET A 168 10.03 29.63 -14.82
CA MET A 168 10.28 28.22 -15.13
C MET A 168 10.36 27.36 -13.86
N ARG A 169 10.97 27.86 -12.78
CA ARG A 169 10.97 27.19 -11.48
C ARG A 169 9.56 27.05 -10.89
N SER A 170 8.72 28.08 -10.98
CA SER A 170 7.32 28.00 -10.55
C SER A 170 6.54 26.96 -11.36
N ILE A 171 6.64 26.94 -12.69
CA ILE A 171 5.94 25.93 -13.52
C ILE A 171 6.35 24.51 -13.13
N VAL A 172 7.66 24.28 -12.91
CA VAL A 172 8.19 22.96 -12.54
C VAL A 172 7.74 22.54 -11.14
N THR A 173 7.50 23.50 -10.24
CA THR A 173 7.05 23.24 -8.87
C THR A 173 5.54 22.99 -8.81
N SER A 174 4.76 23.73 -9.60
CA SER A 174 3.28 23.73 -9.56
C SER A 174 2.64 22.61 -10.37
N ALA A 175 3.21 22.27 -11.52
CA ALA A 175 2.91 20.97 -12.11
C ALA A 175 3.64 19.95 -11.23
N ASP A 176 2.95 18.90 -10.76
CA ASP A 176 3.39 17.85 -9.81
C ASP A 176 4.59 16.99 -10.31
N PHE A 177 5.56 17.64 -10.96
CA PHE A 177 6.75 17.13 -11.58
C PHE A 177 7.78 16.72 -10.55
N ASN A 178 7.64 17.02 -9.25
CA ASN A 178 8.61 16.59 -8.25
C ASN A 178 8.77 15.06 -8.24
N VAL A 179 7.68 14.30 -8.35
CA VAL A 179 7.76 12.82 -8.42
C VAL A 179 8.32 12.36 -9.77
N MET A 180 7.94 12.99 -10.89
CA MET A 180 8.43 12.59 -12.21
C MET A 180 9.87 13.05 -12.51
N SER A 181 10.33 14.16 -11.94
CA SER A 181 11.66 14.75 -12.10
C SER A 181 12.68 14.00 -11.25
N GLU A 182 12.38 13.66 -9.99
CA GLU A 182 13.23 12.76 -9.19
C GLU A 182 13.53 11.47 -9.95
N HIS A 183 12.50 10.82 -10.51
CA HIS A 183 12.70 9.61 -11.30
C HIS A 183 13.44 9.87 -12.61
N ARG A 184 13.34 11.06 -13.22
CA ARG A 184 14.02 11.40 -14.48
C ARG A 184 15.49 11.74 -14.25
N ASP A 185 15.83 12.44 -13.17
CA ASP A 185 17.19 12.81 -12.79
C ASP A 185 17.95 11.61 -12.22
N LEU A 186 17.32 10.82 -11.34
CA LEU A 186 17.86 9.54 -10.87
C LEU A 186 18.08 8.57 -12.04
N ARG A 187 17.17 8.52 -13.02
CA ARG A 187 17.32 7.68 -14.23
C ARG A 187 18.39 8.21 -15.19
N ARG A 188 18.61 9.53 -15.25
CA ARG A 188 19.70 10.13 -16.03
C ARG A 188 21.07 9.76 -15.47
N VAL A 189 21.20 9.70 -14.15
CA VAL A 189 22.45 9.39 -13.43
C VAL A 189 22.69 7.88 -13.30
N MET A 190 21.68 7.11 -12.91
CA MET A 190 21.80 5.67 -12.62
C MET A 190 21.32 4.75 -13.76
N GLY A 191 20.75 5.29 -14.83
CA GLY A 191 20.25 4.53 -15.98
C GLY A 191 19.03 3.66 -15.65
N LEU A 192 18.88 2.53 -16.35
CA LEU A 192 17.75 1.61 -16.16
C LEU A 192 17.80 0.85 -14.82
N GLY A 193 18.96 0.78 -14.17
CA GLY A 193 19.14 0.04 -12.91
C GLY A 193 18.24 0.54 -11.78
N ILE A 194 17.88 1.84 -11.76
CA ILE A 194 16.98 2.41 -10.74
C ILE A 194 15.55 1.90 -10.89
N SER A 195 15.08 1.72 -12.12
CA SER A 195 13.74 1.18 -12.39
C SER A 195 13.63 -0.28 -11.93
N PHE A 196 14.66 -1.09 -12.22
CA PHE A 196 14.71 -2.48 -11.78
C PHE A 196 14.82 -2.60 -10.26
N SER A 197 15.75 -1.87 -9.63
CA SER A 197 15.96 -1.91 -8.18
C SER A 197 14.73 -1.42 -7.39
N ARG A 198 14.10 -0.30 -7.78
CA ARG A 198 12.88 0.20 -7.09
C ARG A 198 11.67 -0.69 -7.31
N GLY A 199 11.41 -1.12 -8.54
CA GLY A 199 10.26 -1.99 -8.85
C GLY A 199 10.36 -3.33 -8.13
N SER A 200 11.54 -3.94 -8.14
CA SER A 200 11.79 -5.18 -7.41
C SER A 200 11.76 -5.00 -5.90
N ALA A 201 12.24 -3.88 -5.33
CA ALA A 201 12.14 -3.61 -3.90
C ALA A 201 10.68 -3.57 -3.41
N ALA A 202 9.78 -2.95 -4.16
CA ALA A 202 8.34 -2.96 -3.87
C ALA A 202 7.76 -4.38 -3.98
N GLY A 203 8.16 -5.15 -5.01
CA GLY A 203 7.77 -6.55 -5.17
C GLY A 203 8.22 -7.44 -4.02
N ILE A 204 9.47 -7.30 -3.57
CA ILE A 204 10.02 -8.03 -2.40
C ILE A 204 9.24 -7.66 -1.14
N SER A 205 9.00 -6.36 -0.92
CA SER A 205 8.29 -5.85 0.27
C SER A 205 6.88 -6.44 0.37
N LEU A 206 6.14 -6.48 -0.75
CA LEU A 206 4.83 -7.12 -0.81
C LEU A 206 4.92 -8.62 -0.54
N CYS A 207 5.87 -9.33 -1.17
CA CYS A 207 6.03 -10.77 -0.96
C CYS A 207 6.37 -11.11 0.49
N MET A 208 7.24 -10.32 1.14
CA MET A 208 7.59 -10.47 2.55
C MET A 208 6.38 -10.20 3.47
N GLY A 209 5.49 -9.27 3.13
CA GLY A 209 4.22 -9.13 3.86
C GLY A 209 3.32 -10.37 3.71
N VAL A 210 3.10 -10.82 2.48
CA VAL A 210 2.18 -11.93 2.18
C VAL A 210 2.69 -13.27 2.75
N ILE A 211 4.00 -13.52 2.71
CA ILE A 211 4.56 -14.81 3.15
C ILE A 211 4.30 -15.07 4.65
N LEU A 212 4.22 -14.04 5.49
CA LEU A 212 3.84 -14.18 6.90
C LEU A 212 2.38 -14.62 7.07
N LEU A 213 1.48 -14.10 6.23
CA LEU A 213 0.07 -14.46 6.28
C LEU A 213 -0.14 -15.95 5.96
N THR A 214 0.63 -16.49 5.01
CA THR A 214 0.53 -17.90 4.59
C THR A 214 0.84 -18.92 5.69
N VAL A 215 1.52 -18.50 6.76
CA VAL A 215 1.89 -19.37 7.89
C VAL A 215 1.02 -19.16 9.14
N CYS A 216 0.03 -18.26 9.09
CA CYS A 216 -0.92 -17.99 10.17
C CYS A 216 -2.01 -19.07 10.24
N ARG A 217 -1.65 -20.27 10.72
CA ARG A 217 -2.48 -21.49 10.62
C ARG A 217 -3.81 -21.37 11.35
N ASN A 218 -3.85 -20.74 12.52
CA ASN A 218 -5.07 -20.61 13.32
C ASN A 218 -6.03 -19.60 12.66
N VAL A 219 -5.50 -18.48 12.18
CA VAL A 219 -6.27 -17.45 11.46
C VAL A 219 -6.81 -17.99 10.15
N ILE A 220 -5.96 -18.60 9.32
CA ILE A 220 -6.35 -19.22 8.03
C ILE A 220 -7.48 -20.22 8.24
N THR A 221 -7.37 -21.05 9.28
CA THR A 221 -8.39 -22.04 9.59
C THR A 221 -9.73 -21.40 9.94
N LYS A 222 -9.74 -20.33 10.75
CA LYS A 222 -10.96 -19.64 11.13
C LYS A 222 -11.64 -18.97 9.93
N ILE A 223 -10.84 -18.33 9.07
CA ILE A 223 -11.34 -17.67 7.85
C ILE A 223 -11.89 -18.70 6.86
N ARG A 224 -11.26 -19.87 6.75
CA ARG A 224 -11.72 -20.95 5.88
C ARG A 224 -13.16 -21.39 6.16
N GLU A 225 -13.62 -21.36 7.41
CA GLU A 225 -15.01 -21.75 7.74
C GLU A 225 -16.05 -20.69 7.37
N THR A 226 -15.60 -19.50 6.96
CA THR A 226 -16.47 -18.43 6.45
C THR A 226 -16.77 -18.63 4.96
N PRO A 227 -17.74 -17.90 4.37
CA PRO A 227 -18.03 -17.97 2.94
C PRO A 227 -16.81 -17.70 2.03
N ILE A 228 -15.79 -16.98 2.53
CA ILE A 228 -14.53 -16.72 1.82
C ILE A 228 -13.80 -18.02 1.45
N GLY A 229 -13.93 -19.07 2.27
CA GLY A 229 -13.31 -20.37 2.01
C GLY A 229 -13.84 -21.08 0.76
N GLN A 230 -14.97 -20.65 0.18
CA GLN A 230 -15.47 -21.15 -1.09
C GLN A 230 -14.71 -20.57 -2.29
N TYR A 231 -14.18 -19.36 -2.16
CA TYR A 231 -13.45 -18.66 -3.22
C TYR A 231 -11.94 -18.84 -3.12
N ILE A 232 -11.41 -18.91 -1.89
CA ILE A 232 -9.97 -18.98 -1.62
C ILE A 232 -9.60 -20.38 -1.11
N PRO A 233 -8.71 -21.12 -1.80
CA PRO A 233 -8.30 -22.46 -1.39
C PRO A 233 -7.26 -22.41 -0.26
N PHE A 234 -7.71 -22.09 0.95
CA PHE A 234 -6.87 -21.97 2.15
C PHE A 234 -6.09 -23.25 2.50
N ASP A 235 -6.53 -24.43 2.04
CA ASP A 235 -5.81 -25.70 2.19
C ASP A 235 -4.44 -25.72 1.48
N SER A 236 -4.29 -24.90 0.45
CA SER A 236 -3.06 -24.79 -0.35
C SER A 236 -2.13 -23.69 0.15
N ALA A 237 -2.33 -23.12 1.35
CA ALA A 237 -1.56 -21.98 1.83
C ALA A 237 -0.04 -22.24 1.94
N ILE A 238 0.40 -23.48 2.21
CA ILE A 238 1.85 -23.82 2.17
C ILE A 238 2.39 -23.95 0.74
N THR A 239 1.57 -24.41 -0.20
CA THR A 239 1.93 -24.39 -1.62
C THR A 239 2.06 -22.94 -2.08
N PHE A 240 1.13 -22.08 -1.66
CA PHE A 240 1.21 -20.64 -1.92
C PHE A 240 2.42 -19.98 -1.24
N HIS A 241 2.75 -20.35 0.00
CA HIS A 241 3.98 -19.93 0.68
C HIS A 241 5.23 -20.18 -0.17
N LYS A 242 5.33 -21.38 -0.79
CA LYS A 242 6.46 -21.72 -1.68
C LYS A 242 6.48 -20.85 -2.93
N ILE A 243 5.31 -20.60 -3.54
CA ILE A 243 5.19 -19.72 -4.72
C ILE A 243 5.64 -18.30 -4.38
N VAL A 244 5.12 -17.72 -3.29
CA VAL A 244 5.51 -16.38 -2.80
C VAL A 244 7.00 -16.34 -2.48
N GLY A 245 7.55 -17.39 -1.86
CA GLY A 245 8.98 -17.53 -1.62
C GLY A 245 9.80 -17.51 -2.92
N ILE A 246 9.42 -18.28 -3.93
CA ILE A 246 10.14 -18.28 -5.22
C ILE A 246 10.06 -16.89 -5.88
N THR A 247 8.89 -16.27 -5.89
CA THR A 247 8.69 -14.91 -6.43
C THR A 247 9.54 -13.86 -5.71
N ALA A 248 9.61 -13.92 -4.37
CA ALA A 248 10.47 -13.06 -3.58
C ALA A 248 11.96 -13.25 -3.95
N GLY A 249 12.38 -14.49 -4.21
CA GLY A 249 13.74 -14.81 -4.64
C GLY A 249 14.08 -14.22 -6.01
N ILE A 250 13.14 -14.31 -6.97
CA ILE A 250 13.29 -13.70 -8.31
C ILE A 250 13.43 -12.18 -8.19
N PHE A 251 12.53 -11.52 -7.45
CA PHE A 251 12.66 -10.08 -7.25
C PHE A 251 13.93 -9.71 -6.50
N SER A 252 14.37 -10.49 -5.52
CA SER A 252 15.65 -10.27 -4.80
C SER A 252 16.85 -10.34 -5.74
N ALA A 253 16.85 -11.26 -6.72
CA ALA A 253 17.89 -11.35 -7.73
C ALA A 253 17.89 -10.13 -8.66
N ILE A 254 16.72 -9.72 -9.15
CA ILE A 254 16.55 -8.52 -9.98
C ILE A 254 16.99 -7.26 -9.22
N HIS A 255 16.62 -7.16 -7.94
CA HIS A 255 16.99 -6.05 -7.07
C HIS A 255 18.51 -5.93 -6.90
N SER A 256 19.16 -7.06 -6.59
CA SER A 256 20.62 -7.13 -6.42
C SER A 256 21.34 -6.76 -7.72
N ALA A 257 20.90 -7.31 -8.85
CA ALA A 257 21.46 -6.98 -10.17
C ALA A 257 21.25 -5.50 -10.54
N GLY A 258 20.07 -4.94 -10.25
CA GLY A 258 19.77 -3.52 -10.44
C GLY A 258 20.69 -2.63 -9.62
N HIS A 259 20.98 -2.98 -8.37
CA HIS A 259 21.94 -2.26 -7.54
C HIS A 259 23.38 -2.39 -8.01
N CYS A 260 23.81 -3.55 -8.53
CA CYS A 260 25.13 -3.69 -9.14
C CYS A 260 25.30 -2.73 -10.34
N ILE A 261 24.28 -2.63 -11.20
CA ILE A 261 24.29 -1.68 -12.33
C ILE A 261 24.31 -0.24 -11.83
N ASN A 262 23.51 0.08 -10.81
CA ASN A 262 23.49 1.41 -10.20
C ASN A 262 24.86 1.77 -9.62
N PHE A 263 25.49 0.90 -8.84
CA PHE A 263 26.81 1.18 -8.25
C PHE A 263 27.89 1.36 -9.31
N TYR A 264 27.84 0.60 -10.40
CA TYR A 264 28.73 0.83 -11.55
C TYR A 264 28.52 2.23 -12.15
N HIS A 265 27.28 2.61 -12.47
CA HIS A 265 26.98 3.93 -13.04
C HIS A 265 27.32 5.07 -12.08
N ILE A 266 26.92 4.99 -10.81
CA ILE A 266 27.25 5.97 -9.75
C ILE A 266 28.76 6.18 -9.65
N SER A 267 29.56 5.12 -9.72
CA SER A 267 31.02 5.21 -9.62
C SER A 267 31.68 5.88 -10.84
N THR A 268 30.97 5.99 -11.96
CA THR A 268 31.47 6.62 -13.20
C THR A 268 31.01 8.07 -13.38
N GLN A 269 30.07 8.56 -12.56
CA GLN A 269 29.52 9.92 -12.64
C GLN A 269 30.40 10.96 -11.93
N ASP A 270 30.12 12.24 -12.16
CA ASP A 270 30.85 13.34 -11.53
C ASP A 270 30.38 13.63 -10.09
N ILE A 271 31.34 14.01 -9.23
CA ILE A 271 31.17 14.15 -7.77
C ILE A 271 30.11 15.21 -7.43
N GLU A 272 30.09 16.33 -8.16
CA GLU A 272 29.14 17.42 -7.93
C GLU A 272 27.68 16.99 -8.10
N CYS A 273 27.40 16.13 -9.09
CA CYS A 273 26.06 15.58 -9.32
C CYS A 273 25.67 14.59 -8.22
N LEU A 274 26.62 13.78 -7.75
CA LEU A 274 26.42 12.79 -6.68
C LEU A 274 26.17 13.43 -5.31
N GLN A 275 26.88 14.51 -4.98
CA GLN A 275 26.68 15.25 -3.73
C GLN A 275 25.29 15.87 -3.63
N CYS A 276 24.73 16.35 -4.74
CA CYS A 276 23.36 16.86 -4.80
C CYS A 276 22.32 15.73 -4.61
N LEU A 277 22.54 14.57 -5.21
CA LEU A 277 21.58 13.45 -5.23
C LEU A 277 21.59 12.62 -3.93
N PHE A 278 22.75 12.50 -3.28
CA PHE A 278 22.96 11.68 -2.08
C PHE A 278 23.52 12.51 -0.92
N GLN A 279 22.93 13.68 -0.65
CA GLN A 279 23.43 14.62 0.38
C GLN A 279 23.69 13.94 1.73
N GLU A 280 22.80 13.08 2.22
CA GLU A 280 22.98 12.42 3.52
C GLU A 280 24.10 11.35 3.51
N ALA A 281 24.25 10.62 2.41
CA ALA A 281 25.32 9.60 2.30
C ALA A 281 26.70 10.26 2.12
N PHE A 282 26.77 11.35 1.36
CA PHE A 282 28.01 12.11 1.19
C PHE A 282 28.37 12.94 2.42
N PHE A 283 27.41 13.37 3.24
CA PHE A 283 27.71 13.98 4.55
C PHE A 283 28.49 13.00 5.45
N SER A 284 28.08 11.73 5.51
CA SER A 284 28.83 10.70 6.24
C SER A 284 30.18 10.34 5.61
N ALA A 285 30.28 10.40 4.28
CA ALA A 285 31.52 10.13 3.54
C ALA A 285 32.56 11.24 3.72
N ASN A 286 32.14 12.52 3.68
CA ASN A 286 33.01 13.69 3.86
C ASN A 286 33.57 13.81 5.29
N LEU A 287 32.99 13.08 6.26
CA LEU A 287 33.54 12.95 7.61
C LEU A 287 34.73 11.97 7.69
N TYR A 288 34.89 11.09 6.69
CA TYR A 288 35.89 10.02 6.67
C TYR A 288 36.88 10.12 5.49
N PHE A 289 36.55 10.90 4.45
CA PHE A 289 37.30 11.02 3.20
C PHE A 289 37.40 12.49 2.75
N SER A 290 38.54 12.88 2.17
CA SER A 290 38.72 14.20 1.55
C SER A 290 37.82 14.37 0.31
N SER A 291 37.28 15.57 0.14
CA SER A 291 36.22 15.99 -0.80
C SER A 291 36.42 15.64 -2.28
N ASP A 292 37.64 15.31 -2.70
CA ASP A 292 38.04 15.20 -4.11
C ASP A 292 38.11 13.76 -4.65
N VAL A 293 37.85 12.74 -3.83
CA VAL A 293 37.97 11.33 -4.27
C VAL A 293 36.61 10.72 -4.59
N LYS A 294 36.45 10.27 -5.85
CA LYS A 294 35.24 9.55 -6.31
C LYS A 294 35.06 8.24 -5.51
N PRO A 295 33.89 8.02 -4.87
CA PRO A 295 33.65 6.78 -4.16
C PRO A 295 33.59 5.59 -5.14
N SER A 296 34.46 4.61 -4.93
CA SER A 296 34.53 3.40 -5.74
C SER A 296 33.34 2.46 -5.47
N VAL A 297 33.11 1.50 -6.37
CA VAL A 297 32.13 0.42 -6.16
C VAL A 297 32.36 -0.31 -4.83
N SER A 298 33.62 -0.48 -4.43
CA SER A 298 33.99 -1.10 -3.14
C SER A 298 33.44 -0.31 -1.95
N TYR A 299 33.51 1.03 -2.00
CA TYR A 299 32.94 1.88 -0.97
C TYR A 299 31.41 1.72 -0.90
N TRP A 300 30.72 1.68 -2.04
CA TRP A 300 29.26 1.50 -2.04
C TRP A 300 28.82 0.15 -1.49
N LEU A 301 29.60 -0.91 -1.73
CA LEU A 301 29.32 -2.26 -1.22
C LEU A 301 29.66 -2.45 0.25
N TYR A 302 30.83 -1.98 0.71
CA TYR A 302 31.35 -2.28 2.04
C TYR A 302 31.38 -1.09 3.00
N GLY A 303 31.40 0.13 2.47
CA GLY A 303 31.43 1.37 3.26
C GLY A 303 30.04 1.92 3.61
N THR A 304 28.98 1.47 2.91
CA THR A 304 27.61 1.92 3.20
C THR A 304 26.80 0.88 3.96
N VAL A 305 25.93 1.34 4.86
CA VAL A 305 25.00 0.47 5.61
C VAL A 305 24.12 -0.33 4.64
N THR A 306 23.61 0.30 3.58
CA THR A 306 22.77 -0.36 2.57
C THR A 306 23.55 -1.43 1.80
N GLY A 307 24.80 -1.20 1.43
CA GLY A 307 25.65 -2.19 0.77
C GLY A 307 25.92 -3.42 1.64
N VAL A 308 26.40 -3.20 2.86
CA VAL A 308 26.76 -4.28 3.80
C VAL A 308 25.53 -5.11 4.18
N THR A 309 24.42 -4.44 4.52
CA THR A 309 23.16 -5.14 4.83
C THR A 309 22.60 -5.88 3.63
N GLY A 310 22.77 -5.37 2.41
CA GLY A 310 22.39 -6.04 1.17
C GLY A 310 23.16 -7.35 0.95
N ILE A 311 24.49 -7.34 1.15
CA ILE A 311 25.33 -8.53 1.07
C ILE A 311 24.93 -9.56 2.12
N LEU A 312 24.73 -9.13 3.37
CA LEU A 312 24.28 -10.01 4.46
C LEU A 312 22.90 -10.61 4.17
N LEU A 313 21.97 -9.82 3.63
CA LEU A 313 20.64 -10.29 3.21
C LEU A 313 20.75 -11.37 2.13
N VAL A 314 21.56 -11.16 1.09
CA VAL A 314 21.78 -12.16 0.03
C VAL A 314 22.38 -13.44 0.61
N ALA A 315 23.34 -13.33 1.53
CA ALA A 315 23.96 -14.50 2.17
C ALA A 315 22.95 -15.30 3.02
N VAL A 316 22.18 -14.62 3.87
CA VAL A 316 21.14 -15.27 4.70
C VAL A 316 20.04 -15.88 3.83
N MET A 317 19.61 -15.17 2.79
CA MET A 317 18.63 -15.68 1.83
C MET A 317 19.17 -16.91 1.09
N ALA A 318 20.42 -16.91 0.63
CA ALA A 318 21.02 -18.08 -0.01
C ALA A 318 20.97 -19.33 0.90
N ILE A 319 21.32 -19.17 2.19
CA ILE A 319 21.21 -20.25 3.19
C ILE A 319 19.75 -20.73 3.31
N LEU A 320 18.79 -19.79 3.43
CA LEU A 320 17.37 -20.15 3.53
C LEU A 320 16.88 -20.97 2.33
N TYR A 321 17.24 -20.59 1.11
CA TYR A 321 16.76 -21.27 -0.10
C TYR A 321 17.42 -22.62 -0.29
N VAL A 322 18.74 -22.73 -0.09
CA VAL A 322 19.48 -24.00 -0.20
C VAL A 322 18.89 -25.08 0.72
N PHE A 323 18.63 -24.72 1.99
CA PHE A 323 18.05 -25.66 2.95
C PHE A 323 16.54 -25.89 2.76
N SER A 324 15.88 -25.08 1.93
CA SER A 324 14.45 -25.25 1.57
C SER A 324 14.23 -26.06 0.29
N VAL A 325 15.29 -26.52 -0.38
CA VAL A 325 15.20 -27.39 -1.56
C VAL A 325 14.58 -28.74 -1.17
N PRO A 326 13.70 -29.34 -2.01
CA PRO A 326 13.04 -30.61 -1.71
C PRO A 326 13.99 -31.74 -1.29
N SER A 327 15.15 -31.86 -1.94
CA SER A 327 16.16 -32.87 -1.61
C SER A 327 16.67 -32.74 -0.17
N VAL A 328 16.90 -31.52 0.31
CA VAL A 328 17.36 -31.26 1.67
C VAL A 328 16.22 -31.44 2.67
N LEU A 329 15.00 -31.01 2.32
CA LEU A 329 13.82 -31.18 3.17
C LEU A 329 13.51 -32.65 3.47
N ASN A 330 13.68 -33.53 2.48
CA ASN A 330 13.39 -34.96 2.62
C ASN A 330 14.44 -35.69 3.46
N ASN A 331 15.71 -35.25 3.41
CA ASN A 331 16.83 -35.95 4.05
C ASN A 331 17.27 -35.32 5.37
N ALA A 332 17.11 -34.00 5.54
CA ALA A 332 17.66 -33.21 6.64
C ALA A 332 16.67 -32.15 7.17
N TYR A 333 15.43 -32.58 7.47
CA TYR A 333 14.35 -31.69 7.93
C TYR A 333 14.71 -30.86 9.18
N HIS A 334 15.53 -31.41 10.09
CA HIS A 334 15.98 -30.68 11.27
C HIS A 334 16.81 -29.45 10.89
N ALA A 335 17.76 -29.61 9.96
CA ALA A 335 18.60 -28.53 9.48
C ALA A 335 17.75 -27.45 8.81
N PHE A 336 16.80 -27.83 7.94
CA PHE A 336 15.82 -26.90 7.38
C PHE A 336 15.11 -26.08 8.47
N ARG A 337 14.59 -26.73 9.51
CA ARG A 337 13.83 -26.03 10.56
C ARG A 337 14.69 -24.98 11.27
N VAL A 338 15.95 -25.30 11.55
CA VAL A 338 16.89 -24.38 12.21
C VAL A 338 17.30 -23.25 11.28
N THR A 339 17.68 -23.54 10.04
CA THR A 339 18.06 -22.47 9.11
C THR A 339 16.89 -21.57 8.78
N HIS A 340 15.66 -22.10 8.70
CA HIS A 340 14.46 -21.32 8.40
C HIS A 340 14.07 -20.32 9.52
N THR A 341 14.60 -20.44 10.75
CA THR A 341 14.42 -19.40 11.78
C THR A 341 15.27 -18.15 11.52
N LEU A 342 16.24 -18.21 10.60
CA LEU A 342 16.96 -17.03 10.14
C LEU A 342 16.06 -16.03 9.39
N ASN A 343 14.80 -16.40 9.11
CA ASN A 343 13.81 -15.46 8.60
C ASN A 343 13.66 -14.21 9.50
N ILE A 344 13.79 -14.33 10.82
CA ILE A 344 13.76 -13.19 11.75
C ILE A 344 14.91 -12.21 11.41
N ALA A 345 16.10 -12.75 11.13
CA ALA A 345 17.25 -11.95 10.73
C ALA A 345 17.02 -11.26 9.38
N VAL A 346 16.33 -11.92 8.42
CA VAL A 346 15.95 -11.29 7.15
C VAL A 346 15.09 -10.05 7.38
N TYR A 347 14.01 -10.14 8.18
CA TYR A 347 13.16 -8.97 8.46
C TYR A 347 13.92 -7.84 9.17
N ALA A 348 14.74 -8.17 10.17
CA ALA A 348 15.54 -7.19 10.89
C ALA A 348 16.54 -6.48 9.96
N LEU A 349 17.28 -7.24 9.14
CA LEU A 349 18.23 -6.70 8.18
C LEU A 349 17.53 -5.88 7.08
N THR A 350 16.35 -6.28 6.61
CA THR A 350 15.59 -5.50 5.60
C THR A 350 15.13 -4.15 6.15
N ILE A 351 14.73 -4.08 7.42
CA ILE A 351 14.43 -2.78 8.07
C ILE A 351 15.67 -1.90 8.06
N ILE A 352 16.81 -2.42 8.55
CA ILE A 352 18.07 -1.67 8.62
C ILE A 352 18.55 -1.25 7.22
N HIS A 353 18.38 -2.11 6.22
CA HIS A 353 18.79 -1.86 4.84
C HIS A 353 18.12 -0.61 4.23
N GLY A 354 16.86 -0.35 4.58
CA GLY A 354 16.09 0.79 4.10
C GLY A 354 16.18 2.06 4.95
N LEU A 355 16.78 2.02 6.15
CA LEU A 355 16.89 3.17 7.05
C LEU A 355 17.71 4.35 6.51
N PRO A 356 18.82 4.16 5.74
CA PRO A 356 19.65 5.27 5.28
C PRO A 356 19.01 6.22 4.24
N LYS A 357 17.74 5.99 3.85
CA LYS A 357 16.95 6.89 2.98
C LYS A 357 17.64 7.33 1.68
N LEU A 358 18.55 6.52 1.14
CA LEU A 358 19.39 6.87 -0.01
C LEU A 358 18.61 7.36 -1.24
N VAL A 359 17.44 6.78 -1.50
CA VAL A 359 16.64 7.05 -2.71
C VAL A 359 15.21 7.45 -2.37
N SER A 360 14.65 6.93 -1.27
CA SER A 360 13.26 7.14 -0.88
C SER A 360 13.09 6.88 0.61
N PRO A 361 12.05 7.45 1.25
CA PRO A 361 11.73 7.14 2.63
C PRO A 361 11.42 5.64 2.83
N PRO A 362 11.73 5.06 4.00
CA PRO A 362 11.55 3.64 4.26
C PRO A 362 10.06 3.28 4.25
N SER A 363 9.61 2.59 3.20
CA SER A 363 8.22 2.16 3.04
C SER A 363 7.96 0.73 3.53
N PHE A 364 9.00 -0.08 3.72
CA PHE A 364 8.89 -1.50 4.09
C PHE A 364 8.01 -1.74 5.33
N GLY A 365 8.10 -0.86 6.34
CA GLY A 365 7.30 -0.94 7.55
C GLY A 365 5.79 -0.99 7.29
N PHE A 366 5.29 -0.24 6.31
CA PHE A 366 3.87 -0.22 5.96
C PHE A 366 3.40 -1.56 5.36
N TYR A 367 4.26 -2.25 4.60
CA TYR A 367 3.92 -3.56 4.01
C TYR A 367 3.82 -4.66 5.06
N ILE A 368 4.64 -4.61 6.11
CA ILE A 368 4.71 -5.69 7.12
C ILE A 368 3.86 -5.43 8.36
N LEU A 369 3.43 -4.20 8.63
CA LEU A 369 2.69 -3.84 9.85
C LEU A 369 1.45 -4.72 10.05
N ALA A 370 0.54 -4.75 9.08
CA ALA A 370 -0.68 -5.54 9.18
C ALA A 370 -0.40 -7.07 9.23
N PRO A 371 0.46 -7.65 8.37
CA PRO A 371 0.84 -9.06 8.48
C PRO A 371 1.47 -9.46 9.81
N VAL A 372 2.31 -8.61 10.41
CA VAL A 372 2.93 -8.87 11.72
C VAL A 372 1.89 -8.86 12.83
N ILE A 373 0.94 -7.92 12.80
CA ILE A 373 -0.18 -7.89 13.76
C ILE A 373 -1.02 -9.17 13.65
N ILE A 374 -1.35 -9.61 12.43
CA ILE A 374 -2.10 -10.85 12.20
C ILE A 374 -1.32 -12.06 12.70
N LEU A 375 -0.02 -12.13 12.41
CA LEU A 375 0.85 -13.20 12.91
C LEU A 375 0.89 -13.22 14.44
N PHE A 376 0.99 -12.07 15.09
CA PHE A 376 0.94 -11.97 16.54
C PHE A 376 -0.38 -12.50 17.10
N MET A 377 -1.51 -12.11 16.52
CA MET A 377 -2.83 -12.65 16.88
C MET A 377 -2.91 -14.16 16.67
N ASP A 378 -2.36 -14.70 15.58
CA ASP A 378 -2.28 -16.14 15.32
C ASP A 378 -1.52 -16.88 16.42
N ARG A 379 -0.40 -16.31 16.89
CA ARG A 379 0.39 -16.87 18.00
C ARG A 379 -0.38 -16.81 19.32
N LEU A 380 -1.06 -15.70 19.62
CA LEU A 380 -1.90 -15.57 20.82
C LEU A 380 -3.03 -16.59 20.82
N MET A 381 -3.70 -16.80 19.68
CA MET A 381 -4.71 -17.85 19.53
C MET A 381 -4.12 -19.24 19.80
N GLY A 382 -2.90 -19.49 19.32
CA GLY A 382 -2.18 -20.74 19.53
C GLY A 382 -1.70 -20.99 20.97
N MET A 383 -1.54 -19.95 21.79
CA MET A 383 -1.14 -20.08 23.20
C MET A 383 -2.31 -20.43 24.13
N ARG A 384 -3.56 -20.15 23.72
CA ARG A 384 -4.77 -20.40 24.52
C ARG A 384 -5.23 -21.88 24.52
N HIS A 385 -4.38 -22.81 24.16
CA HIS A 385 -4.76 -24.21 24.03
C HIS A 385 -4.50 -25.02 25.31
N ASP A 386 -5.55 -25.66 25.82
CA ASP A 386 -5.47 -26.58 26.96
C ASP A 386 -4.99 -27.97 26.53
N TYR A 387 -3.92 -28.44 27.18
CA TYR A 387 -3.47 -29.83 27.07
C TYR A 387 -4.30 -30.72 28.01
N LYS A 388 -4.81 -31.84 27.49
CA LYS A 388 -5.59 -32.80 28.31
C LYS A 388 -4.90 -34.16 28.32
N ASN A 389 -4.72 -34.72 29.51
CA ASN A 389 -4.23 -36.08 29.69
C ASN A 389 -5.35 -37.05 29.32
N LEU A 390 -5.13 -37.91 28.32
CA LEU A 390 -6.07 -38.94 27.92
C LEU A 390 -5.54 -40.31 28.31
N GLU A 391 -6.47 -41.09 28.85
CA GLU A 391 -6.27 -42.49 29.17
C GLU A 391 -6.64 -43.36 27.95
N ILE A 392 -5.79 -44.33 27.63
CA ILE A 392 -6.09 -45.37 26.66
C ILE A 392 -7.00 -46.39 27.33
N LEU A 393 -8.27 -46.43 26.91
CA LEU A 393 -9.26 -47.39 27.41
C LEU A 393 -9.03 -48.78 26.81
N SER A 394 -8.74 -48.84 25.52
CA SER A 394 -8.38 -50.08 24.85
C SER A 394 -7.56 -49.80 23.59
N ALA A 395 -6.71 -50.74 23.21
CA ALA A 395 -5.97 -50.69 21.96
C ALA A 395 -6.02 -52.06 21.27
N LYS A 396 -5.84 -52.10 19.95
CA LYS A 396 -5.75 -53.33 19.16
C LYS A 396 -4.77 -53.13 18.02
N THR A 397 -3.80 -54.04 17.87
CA THR A 397 -2.94 -54.08 16.69
C THR A 397 -3.59 -54.86 15.56
N LEU A 398 -3.67 -54.26 14.38
CA LEU A 398 -4.26 -54.83 13.15
C LEU A 398 -3.16 -55.29 12.18
N SER A 399 -3.52 -56.12 11.20
CA SER A 399 -2.61 -56.84 10.28
C SER A 399 -1.90 -55.98 9.21
N SER A 400 -2.19 -54.68 9.11
CA SER A 400 -1.57 -53.78 8.11
C SER A 400 -0.68 -52.70 8.75
N ASN A 401 0.05 -53.04 9.82
CA ASN A 401 0.83 -52.07 10.61
C ASN A 401 -0.01 -50.90 11.16
N VAL A 402 -1.32 -51.11 11.34
CA VAL A 402 -2.24 -50.13 11.92
C VAL A 402 -2.55 -50.51 13.35
N THR A 403 -2.53 -49.53 14.26
CA THR A 403 -2.93 -49.69 15.66
C THR A 403 -4.20 -48.88 15.90
N TYR A 404 -5.27 -49.57 16.28
CA TYR A 404 -6.52 -48.96 16.72
C TYR A 404 -6.41 -48.60 18.19
N ILE A 405 -6.75 -47.37 18.56
CA ILE A 405 -6.68 -46.88 19.95
C ILE A 405 -8.01 -46.21 20.30
N LYS A 406 -8.57 -46.60 21.44
CA LYS A 406 -9.78 -46.05 22.04
C LYS A 406 -9.38 -45.24 23.28
N LEU A 407 -9.59 -43.94 23.23
CA LEU A 407 -9.23 -42.98 24.26
C LEU A 407 -10.46 -42.50 25.02
N LYS A 408 -10.30 -42.20 26.30
CA LYS A 408 -11.34 -41.57 27.13
C LYS A 408 -11.62 -40.16 26.63
N ARG A 409 -12.90 -39.81 26.40
CA ARG A 409 -13.29 -38.46 25.99
C ARG A 409 -13.39 -37.55 27.22
N PRO A 410 -12.72 -36.37 27.23
CA PRO A 410 -12.92 -35.37 28.29
C PRO A 410 -14.34 -34.80 28.28
N LYS A 411 -14.86 -34.41 29.45
CA LYS A 411 -16.24 -33.89 29.61
C LYS A 411 -16.53 -32.68 28.70
N ASN A 412 -15.59 -31.75 28.58
CA ASN A 412 -15.71 -30.56 27.73
C ASN A 412 -14.93 -30.72 26.41
N PHE A 413 -15.13 -31.83 25.71
CA PHE A 413 -14.48 -32.11 24.43
C PHE A 413 -15.52 -32.18 23.33
N ASN A 414 -15.62 -31.12 22.52
CA ASN A 414 -16.52 -31.04 21.37
C ASN A 414 -15.70 -31.02 20.08
N PHE A 415 -16.10 -31.85 19.11
CA PHE A 415 -15.45 -31.95 17.81
C PHE A 415 -16.46 -32.26 16.71
N ARG A 416 -16.10 -31.99 15.45
CA ARG A 416 -16.87 -32.33 14.25
C ARG A 416 -16.26 -33.53 13.53
N SER A 417 -17.08 -34.29 12.80
CA SER A 417 -16.60 -35.42 11.99
C SER A 417 -15.51 -34.96 11.01
N GLY A 418 -14.44 -35.75 10.88
CA GLY A 418 -13.30 -35.42 10.01
C GLY A 418 -12.23 -34.51 10.63
N GLN A 419 -12.38 -34.09 11.89
CA GLN A 419 -11.32 -33.39 12.62
C GLN A 419 -10.21 -34.35 13.10
N TRP A 420 -9.05 -33.81 13.42
CA TRP A 420 -7.88 -34.55 13.91
C TRP A 420 -7.41 -34.00 15.27
N VAL A 421 -6.62 -34.80 15.97
CA VAL A 421 -6.00 -34.46 17.26
C VAL A 421 -4.50 -34.66 17.19
N ARG A 422 -3.72 -33.91 17.97
CA ARG A 422 -2.29 -34.23 18.17
C ARG A 422 -2.13 -35.03 19.45
N LEU A 423 -1.29 -36.05 19.37
CA LEU A 423 -0.97 -36.91 20.48
C LEU A 423 0.52 -36.82 20.77
N ARG A 424 0.85 -36.84 22.06
CA ARG A 424 2.21 -36.95 22.59
C ARG A 424 2.19 -38.02 23.67
N CYS A 425 3.18 -38.90 23.68
CA CYS A 425 3.30 -39.95 24.68
C CYS A 425 4.63 -39.79 25.43
N PRO A 426 4.62 -39.24 26.66
CA PRO A 426 5.85 -38.99 27.41
C PRO A 426 6.55 -40.26 27.88
N ALA A 427 5.89 -41.42 27.85
CA ALA A 427 6.52 -42.70 28.14
C ALA A 427 7.64 -43.06 27.13
N PHE A 428 7.71 -42.36 25.99
CA PHE A 428 8.82 -42.48 25.05
C PHE A 428 9.93 -41.49 25.40
N ASN A 429 11.19 -41.90 25.23
CA ASN A 429 12.40 -41.12 25.54
C ASN A 429 12.27 -39.64 25.10
N HIS A 430 12.77 -38.71 25.93
CA HIS A 430 12.75 -37.25 25.76
C HIS A 430 13.03 -36.76 24.32
N LYS A 431 13.95 -37.40 23.59
CA LYS A 431 14.27 -37.05 22.18
C LYS A 431 13.13 -37.25 21.18
N MET A 432 12.17 -38.14 21.46
CA MET A 432 11.03 -38.45 20.58
C MET A 432 9.70 -37.94 21.12
N ASN A 433 9.70 -37.06 22.12
CA ASN A 433 8.51 -36.57 22.78
C ASN A 433 7.79 -35.48 21.95
N GLU A 434 7.62 -35.74 20.66
CA GLU A 434 7.03 -34.84 19.67
C GLU A 434 5.51 -35.03 19.56
N TRP A 435 4.82 -34.03 19.02
CA TRP A 435 3.39 -34.04 18.77
C TRP A 435 3.07 -34.60 17.38
N HIS A 436 2.24 -35.64 17.31
CA HIS A 436 1.85 -36.28 16.05
C HIS A 436 0.33 -36.15 15.82
N ALA A 437 -0.08 -35.75 14.62
CA ALA A 437 -1.50 -35.55 14.29
C ALA A 437 -2.15 -36.83 13.76
N PHE A 438 -3.38 -37.11 14.22
CA PHE A 438 -4.19 -38.26 13.80
C PHE A 438 -5.67 -37.88 13.65
N SER A 439 -6.31 -38.34 12.58
CA SER A 439 -7.73 -38.13 12.34
C SER A 439 -8.59 -38.91 13.33
N LEU A 440 -9.66 -38.27 13.82
CA LEU A 440 -10.66 -38.92 14.67
C LEU A 440 -11.57 -39.78 13.79
N ALA A 441 -11.64 -41.08 14.11
CA ALA A 441 -12.56 -42.04 13.50
C ALA A 441 -13.87 -42.20 14.29
N SER A 442 -13.96 -41.58 15.47
CA SER A 442 -15.18 -41.53 16.29
C SER A 442 -16.16 -40.48 15.78
N THR A 443 -17.47 -40.70 16.01
CA THR A 443 -18.48 -39.67 15.73
C THR A 443 -18.55 -38.63 16.85
N PRO A 444 -19.02 -37.38 16.59
CA PRO A 444 -19.23 -36.37 17.63
C PRO A 444 -20.14 -36.79 18.78
N ARG A 445 -20.98 -37.83 18.60
CA ARG A 445 -21.87 -38.38 19.62
C ARG A 445 -21.20 -39.48 20.46
N ASP A 446 -20.08 -40.03 20.02
CA ASP A 446 -19.40 -41.11 20.74
C ASP A 446 -18.85 -40.61 22.08
N ARG A 447 -19.06 -41.39 23.15
CA ARG A 447 -18.50 -41.10 24.50
C ARG A 447 -16.98 -41.35 24.60
N VAL A 448 -16.35 -41.78 23.52
CA VAL A 448 -14.95 -42.20 23.44
C VAL A 448 -14.35 -41.70 22.13
N LEU A 449 -13.06 -41.40 22.13
CA LEU A 449 -12.34 -40.99 20.94
C LEU A 449 -11.67 -42.23 20.31
N LYS A 450 -11.82 -42.41 19.00
CA LYS A 450 -11.27 -43.55 18.27
C LYS A 450 -10.27 -43.04 17.23
N ILE A 451 -9.10 -43.64 17.16
CA ILE A 451 -8.06 -43.29 16.19
C ILE A 451 -7.43 -44.54 15.59
N PHE A 452 -6.99 -44.42 14.34
CA PHE A 452 -6.19 -45.43 13.65
C PHE A 452 -4.81 -44.85 13.37
N VAL A 453 -3.78 -45.45 13.95
CA VAL A 453 -2.38 -45.00 13.80
C VAL A 453 -1.64 -46.00 12.93
N LYS A 454 -1.21 -45.60 11.74
CA LYS A 454 -0.34 -46.42 10.89
C LYS A 454 1.12 -46.26 11.32
N ALA A 455 1.85 -47.36 11.47
CA ALA A 455 3.26 -47.34 11.83
C ALA A 455 4.12 -47.01 10.59
N LEU A 456 4.55 -45.75 10.49
CA LEU A 456 5.28 -45.21 9.34
C LEU A 456 6.63 -44.57 9.73
N GLY A 457 6.80 -44.20 11.00
CA GLY A 457 8.04 -43.63 11.51
C GLY A 457 8.40 -44.13 12.92
N PRO A 458 9.56 -43.72 13.45
CA PRO A 458 10.09 -44.23 14.72
C PRO A 458 9.14 -44.06 15.90
N TRP A 459 8.43 -42.92 15.99
CA TRP A 459 7.45 -42.67 17.04
C TRP A 459 6.25 -43.63 16.96
N THR A 460 5.67 -43.78 15.77
CA THR A 460 4.49 -44.65 15.57
C THR A 460 4.82 -46.13 15.79
N TRP A 461 6.05 -46.55 15.48
CA TRP A 461 6.54 -47.90 15.77
C TRP A 461 6.71 -48.12 17.28
N LYS A 462 7.30 -47.17 18.01
CA LYS A 462 7.39 -47.25 19.48
C LYS A 462 6.02 -47.30 20.15
N LEU A 463 5.06 -46.53 19.66
CA LEU A 463 3.68 -46.58 20.16
C LEU A 463 3.05 -47.95 19.96
N ARG A 464 3.19 -48.51 18.75
CA ARG A 464 2.71 -49.87 18.44
C ARG A 464 3.37 -50.92 19.35
N ASN A 465 4.69 -50.88 19.47
CA ASN A 465 5.45 -51.85 20.27
C ASN A 465 5.12 -51.74 21.76
N GLY A 466 4.98 -50.52 22.29
CA GLY A 466 4.57 -50.29 23.68
C GLY A 466 3.16 -50.83 23.97
N ILE A 467 2.22 -50.67 23.03
CA ILE A 467 0.88 -51.25 23.13
C ILE A 467 0.94 -52.79 23.08
N GLN A 468 1.75 -53.36 22.19
CA GLN A 468 1.91 -54.83 22.12
C GLN A 468 2.53 -55.41 23.39
N GLN A 469 3.53 -54.74 23.97
CA GLN A 469 4.11 -55.14 25.24
C GLN A 469 3.09 -55.05 26.38
N ALA A 470 2.33 -53.96 26.46
CA ALA A 470 1.27 -53.81 27.46
C ALA A 470 0.24 -54.95 27.37
N GLN A 471 -0.15 -55.33 26.15
CA GLN A 471 -1.07 -56.45 25.91
C GLN A 471 -0.48 -57.80 26.26
N LYS A 472 0.78 -58.05 25.90
CA LYS A 472 1.45 -59.34 26.12
C LYS A 472 1.71 -59.61 27.61
N PHE A 473 2.05 -58.56 28.37
CA PHE A 473 2.45 -58.67 29.78
C PHE A 473 1.36 -58.22 30.76
N GLY A 474 0.16 -57.87 30.28
CA GLY A 474 -0.94 -57.38 31.13
C GLY A 474 -0.64 -56.07 31.86
N LEU A 475 0.29 -55.26 31.34
CA LEU A 475 0.68 -53.98 31.92
C LEU A 475 -0.33 -52.88 31.54
N PRO A 476 -0.44 -51.81 32.34
CA PRO A 476 -1.26 -50.66 31.97
C PRO A 476 -0.76 -50.02 30.67
N TYR A 477 -1.68 -49.55 29.84
CA TYR A 477 -1.34 -48.80 28.64
C TYR A 477 -0.63 -47.48 28.98
N PRO A 478 0.30 -47.00 28.13
CA PRO A 478 0.96 -45.73 28.36
C PRO A 478 -0.05 -44.58 28.29
N THR A 479 0.11 -43.60 29.19
CA THR A 479 -0.73 -42.39 29.18
C THR A 479 -0.36 -41.51 27.99
N VAL A 480 -1.36 -41.02 27.26
CA VAL A 480 -1.15 -40.17 26.09
C VAL A 480 -1.70 -38.78 26.37
N PHE A 481 -0.85 -37.77 26.18
CA PHE A 481 -1.25 -36.39 26.19
C PHE A 481 -1.94 -36.10 24.87
N CYS A 482 -3.18 -35.63 24.93
CA CYS A 482 -3.90 -35.18 23.75
C CYS A 482 -3.98 -33.67 23.75
N PHE A 483 -3.71 -33.16 22.57
CA PHE A 483 -3.93 -31.80 22.20
C PHE A 483 -4.98 -31.81 21.10
N CYS A 484 -6.18 -31.36 21.44
CA CYS A 484 -7.16 -31.04 20.43
C CYS A 484 -6.95 -29.58 20.07
N LEU A 485 -6.36 -29.34 18.89
CA LEU A 485 -6.61 -28.06 18.26
C LEU A 485 -8.12 -28.04 18.01
N MET A 486 -8.85 -27.13 18.65
CA MET A 486 -10.21 -26.83 18.23
C MET A 486 -10.13 -26.48 16.74
N ILE A 487 -10.64 -27.42 15.93
CA ILE A 487 -10.98 -27.25 14.52
C ILE A 487 -9.76 -27.15 13.58
N VAL A 488 -9.45 -28.20 12.82
CA VAL A 488 -8.94 -28.10 11.42
C VAL A 488 -9.30 -29.40 10.67
N SER A 489 -9.67 -29.26 9.39
CA SER A 489 -9.88 -30.35 8.42
C SER A 489 -8.55 -30.96 7.92
N LEU A 490 -8.68 -32.13 7.29
CA LEU A 490 -7.68 -33.19 7.08
C LEU A 490 -6.52 -32.88 6.09
N GLN A 491 -6.51 -31.75 5.40
CA GLN A 491 -5.66 -31.58 4.20
C GLN A 491 -4.23 -31.08 4.44
N PHE A 492 -3.94 -30.45 5.58
CA PHE A 492 -2.62 -29.85 5.81
C PHE A 492 -1.50 -30.84 6.18
N MET A 493 -1.85 -32.09 6.53
CA MET A 493 -0.88 -33.11 6.97
C MET A 493 -0.57 -34.17 5.89
N ARG A 494 -1.26 -34.16 4.74
CA ARG A 494 -1.03 -35.13 3.67
C ARG A 494 0.29 -34.93 2.88
N GLN A 495 1.10 -33.91 3.20
CA GLN A 495 2.44 -33.73 2.62
C GLN A 495 3.57 -34.45 3.37
N LYS A 496 3.27 -35.28 4.36
CA LYS A 496 4.26 -36.16 4.99
C LYS A 496 3.68 -37.55 5.19
N HIS A 497 3.68 -38.35 4.13
CA HIS A 497 3.93 -39.78 4.16
C HIS A 497 4.35 -40.28 2.79
#